data_AF-A0A1M3B908-F1
#
_entry.id   AF-A0A1M3B908-F1
#
_cell.length_a   1.000
_cell.length_b   1.000
_cell.length_c   1.000
_cell.angle_alpha   90.00
_cell.angle_beta   90.00
_cell.angle_gamma   90.00
#
_symmetry.space_group_name_H-M   'P 1'
#
loop_
_entity.id
_entity.type
_entity.pdbx_description
1 polymer ?
#
loop_
_entity_poly.entity_id
_entity_poly.type
_entity_poly.pdbx_seq_one_letter_code
_entity_poly.pdbx_strand_id
1 'polypeptide(L)'
;MAVLNCPRCGTPWTPEDVYCRSCGQFVSAETAVAAVPPAPAEATPAPAPPEATAPAAGPAPAEVPELLFPWGPHRPADGESLTLGRAFPPFAQQLAAYPNVGRVHARVVAAGGVLLVTDLKSLNRTFIDGVPLPAEAPSELRPGQVLRLGASLEVLVR
;
A
#
# COMPACT_ATOMS: atom_id res chain seq x y z
N MET A 1 10.10 32.15 17.50
CA MET A 1 9.38 31.09 16.77
C MET A 1 10.33 29.92 16.62
N ALA A 2 10.14 28.85 17.37
CA ALA A 2 10.98 27.66 17.24
C ALA A 2 10.58 26.93 15.96
N VAL A 3 11.47 26.88 14.98
CA VAL A 3 11.29 26.09 13.77
C VAL A 3 11.92 24.74 14.03
N LEU A 4 11.13 23.68 13.91
CA LEU A 4 11.60 22.31 14.08
C LEU A 4 11.78 21.69 12.70
N ASN A 5 12.67 20.70 12.60
CA ASN A 5 12.89 19.97 11.35
C ASN A 5 12.08 18.68 11.37
N CYS A 6 11.47 18.36 10.24
CA CYS A 6 10.70 17.13 10.11
C CYS A 6 11.68 15.93 10.15
N PRO A 7 11.45 14.94 11.02
CA PRO A 7 12.38 13.81 11.18
C PRO A 7 12.46 12.90 9.94
N ARG A 8 11.50 13.01 9.02
CA ARG A 8 11.43 12.16 7.81
C ARG A 8 12.03 12.78 6.56
N CYS A 9 11.89 14.10 6.39
CA CYS A 9 12.29 14.78 5.15
C CYS A 9 13.14 16.03 5.37
N GLY A 10 13.45 16.38 6.62
CA GLY A 10 14.33 17.51 6.97
C GLY A 10 13.74 18.89 6.72
N THR A 11 12.57 18.99 6.10
CA THR A 11 11.91 20.28 5.84
C THR A 11 11.51 20.95 7.16
N PRO A 12 11.74 22.27 7.30
CA PRO A 12 11.28 23.01 8.48
C PRO A 12 9.75 22.99 8.57
N TRP A 13 9.23 22.85 9.80
CA TRP A 13 7.81 22.92 10.14
C TRP A 13 7.61 23.76 11.41
N THR A 14 6.39 24.26 11.59
CA THR A 14 6.01 25.03 12.79
C THR A 14 5.27 24.13 13.79
N PRO A 15 5.44 24.30 15.11
CA PRO A 15 4.76 23.49 16.13
C PRO A 15 3.23 23.43 16.03
N GLU A 16 2.62 24.40 15.33
CA GLU A 16 1.18 24.46 15.03
C GLU A 16 0.74 23.46 13.94
N ASP A 17 1.66 23.00 13.10
CA ASP A 17 1.37 22.04 12.04
C ASP A 17 1.23 20.63 12.64
N VAL A 18 0.05 20.01 12.46
CA VAL A 18 -0.18 18.62 12.89
C VAL A 18 0.59 17.62 12.02
N TYR A 19 0.75 17.96 10.74
CA TYR A 19 1.43 17.18 9.71
C TYR A 19 2.42 18.05 8.91
N CYS A 20 3.53 17.46 8.47
CA CYS A 20 4.50 18.12 7.62
C CYS A 20 3.90 18.36 6.22
N ARG A 21 3.76 19.63 5.83
CA ARG A 21 3.18 20.03 4.53
C ARG A 21 4.00 19.60 3.30
N SER A 22 5.26 19.20 3.48
CA SER A 22 6.17 18.77 2.40
C SER A 22 6.16 17.26 2.17
N CYS A 23 6.10 16.45 3.24
CA CYS A 23 6.19 14.99 3.12
C CYS A 23 5.06 14.21 3.80
N GLY A 24 4.08 14.88 4.42
CA GLY A 24 2.89 14.28 5.02
C GLY A 24 3.12 13.53 6.33
N GLN A 25 4.33 13.61 6.91
CA GLN A 25 4.64 12.96 8.18
C GLN A 25 3.96 13.69 9.34
N PHE A 26 3.39 12.95 10.30
CA PHE A 26 2.94 13.52 11.56
C PHE A 26 4.13 14.06 12.37
N VAL A 27 4.01 15.30 12.84
CA VAL A 27 5.10 16.03 13.51
C VAL A 27 4.72 16.53 14.90
N SER A 28 3.45 16.43 15.28
CA SER A 28 2.96 16.76 16.62
C SER A 28 2.83 15.49 17.47
N ALA A 29 3.43 15.50 18.67
CA ALA A 29 3.46 14.38 19.61
C ALA A 29 2.32 14.41 20.65
N GLU A 30 1.54 15.49 20.69
CA GLU A 30 0.51 15.73 21.72
C GLU A 30 -0.84 15.99 21.05
N THR A 31 -1.52 14.91 20.63
CA THR A 31 -2.98 14.64 20.76
C THR A 31 -3.27 13.33 20.00
N ALA A 32 -2.51 12.28 20.32
CA ALA A 32 -2.79 10.92 19.88
C ALA A 32 -3.30 10.08 21.06
N VAL A 33 -4.09 10.67 21.97
CA VAL A 33 -4.86 9.91 22.96
C VAL A 33 -6.16 10.65 23.26
N ALA A 34 -7.26 9.89 23.29
CA ALA A 34 -8.60 10.22 23.79
C ALA A 34 -9.65 10.74 22.78
N ALA A 35 -10.19 9.80 22.00
CA ALA A 35 -11.64 9.59 21.96
C ALA A 35 -11.93 8.09 21.77
N VAL A 36 -11.60 7.30 22.81
CA VAL A 36 -12.16 5.96 23.00
C VAL A 36 -12.86 5.99 24.35
N PRO A 37 -14.20 5.83 24.42
CA PRO A 37 -14.87 5.68 25.71
C PRO A 37 -14.41 4.37 26.37
N PRO A 38 -14.23 4.33 27.70
CA PRO A 38 -13.79 3.12 28.38
C PRO A 38 -15.00 2.22 28.64
N ALA A 39 -14.91 0.96 28.21
CA ALA A 39 -15.75 -0.11 28.74
C ALA A 39 -14.86 -1.31 29.11
N PRO A 40 -15.16 -1.99 30.23
CA PRO A 40 -14.14 -2.52 31.13
C PRO A 40 -13.72 -3.95 30.79
N ALA A 41 -12.54 -4.29 31.27
CA ALA A 41 -11.97 -5.63 31.30
C ALA A 41 -12.94 -6.66 31.91
N GLU A 42 -13.06 -7.84 31.30
CA GLU A 42 -12.38 -9.06 31.73
C GLU A 42 -12.89 -10.28 30.95
N ALA A 43 -12.03 -11.32 30.94
CA ALA A 43 -12.35 -12.72 30.79
C ALA A 43 -12.35 -13.34 29.37
N THR A 44 -11.19 -13.98 29.10
CA THR A 44 -11.03 -15.38 28.59
C THR A 44 -10.49 -15.50 27.16
N PRO A 45 -9.46 -16.35 26.90
CA PRO A 45 -8.64 -16.30 25.69
C PRO A 45 -9.25 -17.08 24.51
N ALA A 46 -8.91 -16.62 23.30
CA ALA A 46 -9.04 -17.28 21.98
C ALA A 46 -10.42 -17.84 21.59
N PRO A 47 -10.89 -17.43 20.41
CA PRO A 47 -10.64 -18.33 19.29
C PRO A 47 -10.03 -17.57 18.10
N ALA A 48 -8.96 -18.09 17.51
CA ALA A 48 -8.79 -17.95 16.06
C ALA A 48 -9.97 -18.72 15.43
N PRO A 49 -10.84 -18.11 14.59
CA PRO A 49 -10.71 -18.20 13.12
C PRO A 49 -11.48 -17.06 12.37
N PRO A 50 -11.55 -17.03 11.02
CA PRO A 50 -11.05 -18.00 10.04
C PRO A 50 -9.85 -17.41 9.30
N GLU A 51 -8.72 -18.12 9.22
CA GLU A 51 -8.55 -19.07 8.11
C GLU A 51 -9.44 -18.65 6.93
N ALA A 52 -9.04 -17.54 6.29
CA ALA A 52 -9.39 -17.32 4.90
C ALA A 52 -8.92 -18.58 4.18
N THR A 53 -9.85 -19.52 4.05
CA THR A 53 -9.72 -20.73 3.27
C THR A 53 -9.60 -20.21 1.85
N ALA A 54 -8.38 -19.86 1.46
CA ALA A 54 -8.01 -19.89 0.06
C ALA A 54 -8.29 -21.35 -0.36
N PRO A 55 -9.25 -21.60 -1.26
CA PRO A 55 -9.42 -22.93 -1.76
C PRO A 55 -8.08 -23.32 -2.39
N ALA A 56 -7.57 -24.47 -1.96
CA ALA A 56 -6.47 -25.15 -2.58
C ALA A 56 -6.72 -25.28 -4.08
N ALA A 57 -6.15 -24.39 -4.87
CA ALA A 57 -5.82 -24.69 -6.26
C ALA A 57 -4.44 -25.36 -6.19
N GLY A 58 -4.45 -26.70 -6.27
CA GLY A 58 -3.25 -27.50 -6.41
C GLY A 58 -2.40 -27.05 -7.62
N PRO A 59 -1.13 -27.47 -7.67
CA PRO A 59 -0.08 -26.79 -8.40
C PRO A 59 -0.22 -27.05 -9.91
N ALA A 60 -0.79 -26.09 -10.62
CA ALA A 60 -0.22 -25.78 -11.93
C ALA A 60 1.16 -25.13 -11.66
N PRO A 61 2.18 -25.30 -12.51
CA PRO A 61 3.33 -24.42 -12.49
C PRO A 61 2.79 -23.01 -12.76
N ALA A 62 2.49 -22.29 -11.69
CA ALA A 62 1.74 -21.06 -11.74
C ALA A 62 2.72 -19.98 -12.15
N GLU A 63 2.82 -19.80 -13.46
CA GLU A 63 3.56 -18.71 -14.06
C GLU A 63 3.02 -17.41 -13.47
N VAL A 64 3.90 -16.58 -12.89
CA VAL A 64 3.49 -15.32 -12.26
C VAL A 64 2.79 -14.46 -13.33
N PRO A 65 1.57 -13.94 -13.05
CA PRO A 65 0.86 -13.07 -13.98
C PRO A 65 1.68 -11.83 -14.36
N GLU A 66 1.47 -11.33 -15.57
CA GLU A 66 2.15 -10.15 -16.09
C GLU A 66 1.38 -8.88 -15.75
N LEU A 67 2.09 -7.87 -15.24
CA LEU A 67 1.54 -6.54 -14.98
C LEU A 67 1.77 -5.64 -16.18
N LEU A 68 0.71 -5.20 -16.83
CA LEU A 68 0.75 -4.25 -17.93
C LEU A 68 0.65 -2.82 -17.42
N PHE A 69 1.81 -2.15 -17.35
CA PHE A 69 1.88 -0.73 -17.04
C PHE A 69 1.72 0.13 -18.31
N PRO A 70 1.37 1.42 -18.17
CA PRO A 70 1.32 2.35 -19.31
C PRO A 70 2.63 2.48 -20.11
N TRP A 71 3.77 2.17 -19.49
CA TRP A 71 5.10 2.20 -20.12
C TRP A 71 5.61 0.83 -20.56
N GLY A 72 4.83 -0.24 -20.37
CA GLY A 72 5.19 -1.58 -20.84
C GLY A 72 4.84 -2.70 -19.86
N PRO A 73 4.94 -3.95 -20.33
CA PRO A 73 4.76 -5.12 -19.48
C PRO A 73 5.90 -5.26 -18.47
N HIS A 74 5.57 -5.77 -17.30
CA HIS A 74 6.54 -6.22 -16.32
C HIS A 74 6.02 -7.46 -15.62
N ARG A 75 6.84 -8.52 -15.65
CA ARG A 75 6.56 -9.77 -14.97
C ARG A 75 7.47 -9.89 -13.75
N PRO A 76 6.93 -9.81 -12.53
CA PRO A 76 7.71 -10.06 -11.33
C PRO A 76 8.22 -11.51 -11.31
N ALA A 77 9.43 -11.72 -10.79
CA ALA A 77 9.90 -13.07 -10.46
C ALA A 77 9.10 -13.64 -9.28
N ASP A 78 8.98 -14.97 -9.21
CA ASP A 78 8.36 -15.60 -8.04
C ASP A 78 9.17 -15.30 -6.77
N GLY A 79 8.49 -14.92 -5.69
CA GLY A 79 9.10 -14.39 -4.47
C GLY A 79 9.51 -12.92 -4.53
N GLU A 80 9.36 -12.23 -5.67
CA GLU A 80 9.70 -10.82 -5.79
C GLU A 80 8.69 -9.93 -5.06
N SER A 81 9.22 -8.90 -4.38
CA SER A 81 8.43 -7.84 -3.75
C SER A 81 8.71 -6.51 -4.45
N LEU A 82 7.76 -6.09 -5.28
CA LEU A 82 7.78 -4.83 -6.01
C LEU A 82 7.04 -3.74 -5.22
N THR A 83 7.74 -2.70 -4.79
CA THR A 83 7.08 -1.53 -4.17
C THR A 83 6.76 -0.50 -5.25
N LEU A 84 5.48 -0.25 -5.47
CA LEU A 84 4.97 0.78 -6.37
C LEU A 84 4.93 2.12 -5.63
N GLY A 85 5.83 3.02 -6.01
CA GLY A 85 5.83 4.39 -5.52
C GLY A 85 6.93 5.23 -6.15
N ARG A 86 6.73 6.55 -6.16
CA ARG A 86 7.62 7.51 -6.83
C ARG A 86 9.05 7.58 -6.27
N ALA A 87 9.28 7.03 -5.07
CA ALA A 87 10.60 7.04 -4.44
C ALA A 87 11.23 5.64 -4.37
N PHE A 88 10.62 4.62 -5.00
CA PHE A 88 11.08 3.25 -4.90
C PHE A 88 11.38 2.65 -6.28
N PRO A 89 12.57 2.05 -6.49
CA PRO A 89 12.89 1.36 -7.73
C PRO A 89 12.03 0.11 -7.92
N PRO A 90 11.91 -0.41 -9.16
CA PRO A 90 12.52 0.06 -10.39
C PRO A 90 11.73 1.19 -11.11
N PHE A 91 10.50 1.48 -10.67
CA PHE A 91 9.57 2.36 -11.42
C PHE A 91 9.47 3.80 -10.91
N ALA A 92 10.34 4.22 -9.98
CA ALA A 92 10.32 5.58 -9.42
C ALA A 92 10.24 6.69 -10.48
N GLN A 93 11.04 6.59 -11.55
CA GLN A 93 11.10 7.59 -12.62
C GLN A 93 9.81 7.64 -13.44
N GLN A 94 9.26 6.49 -13.83
CA GLN A 94 8.01 6.39 -14.57
C GLN A 94 6.83 6.88 -13.72
N LEU A 95 6.82 6.48 -12.43
CA LEU A 95 5.81 6.90 -11.47
C LEU A 95 5.89 8.40 -11.15
N ALA A 96 7.02 9.06 -11.39
CA ALA A 96 7.15 10.51 -11.21
C ALA A 96 6.15 11.32 -12.03
N ALA A 97 5.69 10.79 -13.18
CA ALA A 97 4.64 11.37 -14.01
C ALA A 97 3.24 11.34 -13.38
N TYR A 98 3.04 10.60 -12.27
CA TYR A 98 1.77 10.39 -11.60
C TYR A 98 1.79 11.03 -10.19
N PRO A 99 1.52 12.34 -10.04
CA PRO A 99 1.67 13.05 -8.77
C PRO A 99 0.73 12.55 -7.67
N ASN A 100 -0.42 11.96 -8.04
CA ASN A 100 -1.37 11.30 -7.16
C ASN A 100 -0.92 9.90 -6.68
N VAL A 101 0.18 9.36 -7.21
CA VAL A 101 0.81 8.16 -6.67
C VAL A 101 1.78 8.57 -5.57
N GLY A 102 1.69 7.85 -4.45
CA GLY A 102 2.52 8.10 -3.27
C GLY A 102 3.99 7.80 -3.54
N ARG A 103 4.87 8.30 -2.68
CA ARG A 103 6.31 7.94 -2.73
C ARG A 103 6.52 6.45 -2.43
N VAL A 104 5.73 5.93 -1.49
CA VAL A 104 5.54 4.53 -1.15
C VAL A 104 4.02 4.35 -1.13
N HIS A 105 3.43 3.71 -2.14
CA HIS A 105 1.97 3.71 -2.33
C HIS A 105 1.38 2.32 -2.11
N ALA A 106 1.85 1.33 -2.86
CA ALA A 106 1.42 -0.05 -2.73
C ALA A 106 2.62 -0.98 -2.88
N ARG A 107 2.47 -2.21 -2.39
CA ARG A 107 3.42 -3.29 -2.64
C ARG A 107 2.71 -4.41 -3.38
N VAL A 108 3.36 -4.95 -4.39
CA VAL A 108 2.95 -6.18 -5.06
C VAL A 108 3.97 -7.25 -4.75
N VAL A 109 3.53 -8.40 -4.26
CA VAL A 109 4.36 -9.58 -4.00
C VAL A 109 3.88 -10.69 -4.92
N ALA A 110 4.80 -11.26 -5.69
CA ALA A 110 4.54 -12.50 -6.40
C ALA A 110 4.95 -13.67 -5.50
N ALA A 111 4.02 -14.58 -5.21
CA ALA A 111 4.30 -15.75 -4.39
C ALA A 111 3.46 -16.94 -4.86
N GLY A 112 4.11 -18.03 -5.27
CA GLY A 112 3.43 -19.25 -5.70
C GLY A 112 2.55 -19.03 -6.94
N GLY A 113 2.96 -18.11 -7.82
CA GLY A 113 2.21 -17.72 -9.02
C GLY A 113 0.95 -16.89 -8.76
N VAL A 114 0.77 -16.39 -7.54
CA VAL A 114 -0.28 -15.44 -7.18
C VAL A 114 0.34 -14.07 -6.98
N LEU A 115 -0.35 -13.01 -7.42
CA LEU A 115 0.01 -11.64 -7.09
C LEU A 115 -0.80 -11.18 -5.88
N LEU A 116 -0.11 -10.75 -4.83
CA LEU A 116 -0.71 -10.13 -3.65
C LEU A 116 -0.37 -8.64 -3.66
N VAL A 117 -1.39 -7.79 -3.56
CA VAL A 117 -1.22 -6.34 -3.47
C VAL A 117 -1.60 -5.84 -2.08
N THR A 118 -0.81 -4.92 -1.54
CA THR A 118 -1.05 -4.28 -0.24
C THR A 118 -0.95 -2.77 -0.40
N ASP A 119 -2.00 -2.05 -0.01
CA ASP A 119 -1.94 -0.60 0.10
C ASP A 119 -1.09 -0.21 1.33
N LEU A 120 -0.06 0.60 1.13
CA LEU A 120 0.87 1.00 2.20
C LEU A 120 0.47 2.32 2.84
N LYS A 121 -0.80 2.43 3.28
CA LYS A 121 -1.41 3.66 3.81
C LYS A 121 -1.31 4.82 2.83
N SER A 122 -1.63 4.57 1.57
CA SER A 122 -1.53 5.60 0.54
C SER A 122 -2.62 6.66 0.72
N LEU A 123 -2.28 7.93 0.47
CA LEU A 123 -3.24 9.04 0.61
C LEU A 123 -4.43 8.91 -0.35
N ASN A 124 -4.18 8.46 -1.59
CA ASN A 124 -5.19 8.39 -2.64
C ASN A 124 -5.79 7.00 -2.84
N ARG A 125 -5.42 6.05 -1.98
CA ARG A 125 -5.82 4.63 -1.98
C ARG A 125 -5.43 3.85 -3.23
N THR A 126 -5.45 2.53 -3.07
CA THR A 126 -5.27 1.53 -4.12
C THR A 126 -6.59 0.80 -4.35
N PHE A 127 -6.89 0.43 -5.59
CA PHE A 127 -8.16 -0.18 -5.98
C PHE A 127 -7.92 -1.41 -6.87
N ILE A 128 -8.77 -2.43 -6.76
CA ILE A 128 -8.89 -3.53 -7.74
C ILE A 128 -10.27 -3.44 -8.36
N ASP A 129 -10.36 -3.34 -9.69
CA ASP A 129 -11.62 -3.22 -10.44
C ASP A 129 -12.54 -2.10 -9.90
N GLY A 130 -11.93 -1.00 -9.43
CA GLY A 130 -12.62 0.15 -8.85
C GLY A 130 -13.00 0.02 -7.37
N VAL A 131 -12.83 -1.17 -6.76
CA VAL A 131 -13.09 -1.40 -5.33
C VAL A 131 -11.83 -1.05 -4.51
N PRO A 132 -11.92 -0.16 -3.51
CA PRO A 132 -10.76 0.22 -2.70
C PRO A 132 -10.29 -0.93 -1.82
N LEU A 133 -8.97 -1.08 -1.72
CA LEU A 133 -8.36 -2.08 -0.83
C LEU A 133 -8.39 -1.64 0.63
N PRO A 134 -8.47 -2.60 1.58
CA PRO A 134 -8.14 -2.34 2.97
C PRO A 134 -6.67 -1.90 3.09
N ALA A 135 -6.41 -0.88 3.93
CA ALA A 135 -5.05 -0.43 4.17
C ALA A 135 -4.26 -1.52 4.91
N GLU A 136 -3.00 -1.74 4.49
CA GLU A 136 -2.03 -2.66 5.10
C GLU A 136 -2.42 -4.15 5.13
N ALA A 137 -3.55 -4.52 4.53
CA ALA A 137 -3.95 -5.92 4.39
C ALA A 137 -3.71 -6.40 2.95
N PRO A 138 -3.12 -7.59 2.75
CA PRO A 138 -2.92 -8.16 1.43
C PRO A 138 -4.26 -8.51 0.78
N SER A 139 -4.40 -8.19 -0.49
CA SER A 139 -5.53 -8.54 -1.35
C SER A 139 -5.00 -9.23 -2.60
N GLU A 140 -5.66 -10.31 -3.02
CA GLU A 140 -5.26 -11.05 -4.19
C GLU A 140 -5.59 -10.28 -5.48
N LEU A 141 -4.65 -10.25 -6.41
CA LEU A 141 -4.80 -9.64 -7.72
C LEU A 141 -4.72 -10.73 -8.80
N ARG A 142 -5.83 -10.94 -9.50
CA ARG A 142 -6.00 -12.04 -10.46
C ARG A 142 -5.84 -11.56 -11.91
N PRO A 143 -5.45 -12.44 -12.84
CA PRO A 143 -5.49 -12.15 -14.27
C PRO A 143 -6.86 -11.63 -14.73
N GLY A 144 -6.85 -10.62 -15.59
CA GLY A 144 -8.05 -9.92 -16.09
C GLY A 144 -8.49 -8.74 -15.22
N GLN A 145 -7.95 -8.57 -14.01
CA GLN A 145 -8.30 -7.44 -13.14
C GLN A 145 -7.44 -6.21 -13.41
N VAL A 146 -7.99 -5.05 -13.07
CA VAL A 146 -7.29 -3.75 -13.15
C VAL A 146 -6.93 -3.28 -11.76
N LEU A 147 -5.63 -3.19 -11.49
CA LEU A 147 -5.08 -2.52 -10.32
C LEU A 147 -4.96 -1.02 -10.62
N ARG A 148 -5.63 -0.17 -9.84
CA ARG A 148 -5.53 1.29 -9.96
C ARG A 148 -4.86 1.91 -8.72
N LEU A 149 -3.84 2.73 -8.95
CA LEU A 149 -3.13 3.49 -7.92
C LEU A 149 -3.52 4.98 -7.99
N GLY A 150 -4.07 5.50 -6.91
CA GLY A 150 -4.65 6.84 -6.90
C GLY A 150 -5.68 7.04 -8.02
N ALA A 151 -5.69 8.20 -8.67
CA ALA A 151 -6.71 8.58 -9.65
C ALA A 151 -6.38 8.25 -11.12
N SER A 152 -5.13 7.92 -11.47
CA SER A 152 -4.67 8.02 -12.87
C SER A 152 -3.74 6.92 -13.35
N LEU A 153 -3.22 6.06 -12.47
CA LEU A 153 -2.39 4.93 -12.87
C LEU A 153 -3.21 3.65 -12.80
N GLU A 154 -3.42 3.03 -13.95
CA GLU A 154 -4.05 1.72 -14.09
C GLU A 154 -3.04 0.71 -14.60
N VAL A 155 -3.10 -0.50 -14.04
CA VAL A 155 -2.23 -1.62 -14.34
C VAL A 155 -3.12 -2.83 -14.57
N LEU A 156 -3.14 -3.34 -15.79
CA LEU A 156 -3.92 -4.53 -16.14
C LEU A 156 -3.10 -5.78 -15.83
N VAL A 157 -3.73 -6.79 -15.22
CA VAL A 157 -3.07 -8.08 -14.98
C VAL A 157 -3.42 -9.05 -16.10
N ARG A 158 -2.42 -9.70 -16.69
CA ARG A 158 -2.56 -10.69 -17.76
C ARG A 158 -2.01 -12.05 -17.40
#